data_AF-A0A9P6KCA8-F1
#
_entry.id   AF-A0A9P6KCA8-F1
#
_cell.length_a   1.000
_cell.length_b   1.000
_cell.length_c   1.000
_cell.angle_alpha   90.00
_cell.angle_beta   90.00
_cell.angle_gamma   90.00
#
_symmetry.space_group_name_H-M   'P 1'
#
loop_
_entity.id
_entity.type
_entity.pdbx_description
1 polymer ?
#
loop_
_entity_poly.entity_id
_entity_poly.type
_entity_poly.pdbx_seq_one_letter_code
_entity_poly.pdbx_strand_id
1 'polypeptide(L)'
;ECQKFMKSYLKCLKDNQNNNGKCRLFAKDYLECRMQRGLMGEDDFKNLGFQDLLPSNGSTTEASPASQGSGSNAGSKSRSETAAPEAKATGTGAGTGSVGSKVNGSQ
;
A
#
# COMPACT_ATOMS: atom_id res chain seq x y z
N GLU A 1 0.12 -10.40 21.77
CA GLU A 1 0.96 -10.69 20.59
C GLU A 1 1.86 -9.51 20.20
N CYS A 2 1.58 -8.60 19.25
CA CYS A 2 2.57 -7.56 18.81
C CYS A 2 2.37 -6.14 19.37
N GLN A 3 1.59 -5.97 20.45
CA GLN A 3 1.23 -4.65 20.98
C GLN A 3 2.44 -3.82 21.46
N LYS A 4 3.52 -4.45 21.91
CA LYS A 4 4.71 -3.72 22.39
C LYS A 4 5.32 -2.89 21.25
N PHE A 5 5.57 -3.51 20.09
CA PHE A 5 6.13 -2.84 18.92
C PHE A 5 5.16 -1.83 18.31
N MET A 6 3.86 -2.16 18.28
CA MET A 6 2.82 -1.24 17.85
C MET A 6 2.80 0.05 18.69
N LYS A 7 2.86 -0.08 20.03
CA LYS A 7 2.87 1.07 20.93
C LYS A 7 4.11 1.93 20.72
N SER A 8 5.29 1.33 20.52
CA SER A 8 6.52 2.06 20.22
C SER A 8 6.42 2.81 18.89
N TYR A 9 5.87 2.19 17.85
CA TYR A 9 5.65 2.83 16.56
C TYR A 9 4.68 4.02 16.66
N LEU A 10 3.52 3.81 17.29
CA LEU A 10 2.52 4.87 17.49
C LEU A 10 3.06 6.02 18.35
N LYS A 11 3.86 5.70 19.38
CA LYS A 11 4.53 6.71 20.19
C LYS A 11 5.47 7.54 19.33
N CYS A 12 6.33 6.90 18.54
CA CYS A 12 7.23 7.60 17.63
C CYS A 12 6.46 8.51 16.66
N LEU A 13 5.35 8.03 16.08
CA LEU A 13 4.52 8.85 15.21
C LEU A 13 3.98 10.07 15.94
N LYS A 14 3.48 9.90 17.16
CA LYS A 14 2.96 11.01 17.97
C LYS A 14 4.06 12.05 18.25
N ASP A 15 5.26 11.60 18.59
CA ASP A 15 6.40 12.48 18.89
C ASP A 15 6.94 13.19 17.64
N ASN A 16 6.77 12.59 16.46
CA ASN A 16 7.30 13.10 15.18
C ASN A 16 6.22 13.66 14.25
N GLN A 17 5.08 14.10 14.77
CA GLN A 17 3.97 14.68 13.98
C GLN A 17 3.51 13.78 12.83
N ASN A 18 3.33 12.48 13.12
CA ASN A 18 2.94 11.44 12.17
C ASN A 18 3.91 11.25 10.99
N ASN A 19 5.18 11.66 11.14
CA ASN A 19 6.20 11.40 10.14
C ASN A 19 6.69 9.95 10.20
N ASN A 20 6.11 9.11 9.34
CA ASN A 20 6.47 7.70 9.19
C ASN A 20 7.96 7.49 8.85
N GLY A 21 8.58 8.41 8.10
CA GLY A 21 9.98 8.34 7.70
C GLY A 21 10.95 8.33 8.88
N LYS A 22 10.62 9.05 9.96
CA LYS A 22 11.42 9.05 11.20
C LYS A 22 11.19 7.82 12.08
N CYS A 23 10.10 7.09 11.83
CA CYS A 23 9.67 5.96 12.64
C CYS A 23 9.85 4.61 11.93
N ARG A 24 10.62 4.57 10.84
CA ARG A 24 10.84 3.36 10.04
C ARG A 24 11.46 2.23 10.84
N LEU A 25 12.32 2.53 11.82
CA LEU A 25 12.90 1.53 12.72
C LEU A 25 11.80 0.77 13.48
N PHE A 26 10.89 1.51 14.12
CA PHE A 26 9.80 0.90 14.89
C PHE A 26 8.75 0.23 13.99
N ALA A 27 8.54 0.75 12.78
CA ALA A 27 7.67 0.13 11.79
C ALA A 27 8.19 -1.24 11.34
N LYS A 28 9.52 -1.36 11.12
CA LYS A 28 10.17 -2.64 10.78
C LYS A 28 9.91 -3.69 11.87
N ASP A 29 10.20 -3.38 13.13
CA ASP A 29 10.04 -4.33 14.24
C ASP A 29 8.58 -4.77 14.42
N TYR A 30 7.64 -3.86 14.19
CA TYR A 30 6.21 -4.18 14.23
C TYR A 30 5.80 -5.15 13.11
N LEU A 31 6.26 -4.91 11.89
CA LEU A 31 6.01 -5.79 10.75
C LEU A 31 6.67 -7.17 10.94
N GLU A 32 7.90 -7.20 11.43
CA GLU A 32 8.63 -8.43 11.73
C GLU A 32 7.87 -9.32 12.72
N CYS A 33 7.37 -8.73 13.81
CA CYS A 33 6.56 -9.46 14.77
C CYS A 33 5.30 -10.06 14.14
N ARG A 34 4.65 -9.35 13.22
CA ARG A 34 3.43 -9.86 12.56
C ARG A 34 3.74 -11.00 11.60
N MET A 35 4.86 -10.93 10.88
CA MET A 35 5.32 -12.00 9.99
C MET A 35 5.70 -13.25 10.78
N GLN A 36 6.51 -13.11 11.84
CA GLN A 36 6.90 -14.24 12.71
C GLN A 36 5.71 -14.97 13.35
N ARG A 37 4.60 -14.27 13.54
CA ARG A 37 3.38 -14.83 14.13
C ARG A 37 2.38 -15.33 13.09
N GLY A 38 2.68 -15.19 11.80
CA GLY A 38 1.74 -15.52 10.71
C GLY A 38 0.50 -14.62 10.68
N LEU A 39 0.55 -13.43 11.31
CA LEU A 39 -0.53 -12.43 11.29
C LEU A 39 -0.52 -11.57 10.01
N MET A 40 0.47 -11.78 9.15
CA MET A 40 0.66 -11.12 7.86
C MET A 40 1.46 -12.05 6.94
N GLY A 41 1.32 -11.92 5.63
CA GLY A 41 2.16 -12.63 4.67
C GLY A 41 3.64 -12.30 4.90
N GLU A 42 4.49 -13.32 4.73
CA GLU A 42 5.94 -13.14 4.79
C GLU A 42 6.41 -12.45 3.52
N ASP A 43 7.02 -11.27 3.67
CA ASP A 43 7.55 -10.46 2.59
C ASP A 43 8.94 -9.94 2.97
N ASP A 44 9.80 -9.74 1.97
CA ASP A 44 11.11 -9.15 2.19
C ASP A 44 11.01 -7.67 2.59
N PHE A 45 11.70 -7.30 3.67
CA PHE A 45 11.81 -5.92 4.14
C PHE A 45 12.32 -4.94 3.07
N LYS A 46 13.09 -5.43 2.09
CA LYS A 46 13.56 -4.63 0.95
C LYS A 46 12.40 -4.15 0.08
N ASN A 47 11.42 -5.03 -0.19
CA ASN A 47 10.22 -4.73 -0.98
C ASN A 47 9.24 -3.82 -0.22
N LEU A 48 9.28 -3.87 1.10
CA LEU A 48 8.51 -2.99 1.99
C LEU A 48 9.18 -1.61 2.21
N GLY A 49 10.28 -1.33 1.50
CA GLY A 49 10.98 -0.05 1.56
C GLY A 49 11.90 0.12 2.76
N PHE A 50 12.25 -0.94 3.48
CA PHE A 50 13.21 -0.92 4.61
C PHE A 50 14.64 -1.30 4.19
N GLN A 51 14.95 -1.26 2.89
CA GLN A 51 16.27 -1.58 2.32
C GLN A 51 17.46 -0.82 2.96
N ASP A 52 17.23 0.36 3.52
CA ASP A 52 18.22 1.18 4.22
C ASP A 52 18.53 0.67 5.64
N LEU A 53 17.60 -0.08 6.25
CA LEU A 53 17.72 -0.59 7.62
C LEU A 53 18.29 -2.01 7.69
N LEU A 54 18.52 -2.66 6.54
CA LEU A 54 19.17 -3.96 6.54
C LEU A 54 20.68 -3.76 6.68
N PRO A 55 21.35 -4.52 7.57
CA PRO A 55 22.80 -4.49 7.63
C PRO A 55 23.34 -5.05 6.32
N SER A 56 23.73 -4.16 5.40
CA SER A 56 24.63 -4.53 4.32
C SER A 56 25.97 -4.85 4.98
N ASN A 57 26.55 -6.00 4.68
CA ASN A 57 27.66 -6.65 5.39
C ASN A 57 29.01 -5.90 5.30
N GLY A 58 29.03 -4.56 5.47
CA GLY A 58 30.19 -3.73 5.22
C GLY A 58 30.14 -2.29 5.71
N SER A 59 29.39 -1.96 6.77
CA SER A 59 29.70 -0.73 7.51
C SER A 59 29.24 -0.80 8.97
N THR A 60 30.18 -1.22 9.80
CA THR A 60 30.22 -0.94 11.23
C THR A 60 30.29 0.58 11.41
N THR A 61 29.33 1.21 12.09
CA THR A 61 29.56 2.21 13.15
C THR A 61 28.24 2.53 13.86
N GLU A 62 28.33 2.52 15.17
CA GLU A 62 27.30 2.53 16.20
C GLU A 62 26.80 3.96 16.52
N ALA A 63 25.48 4.09 16.72
CA ALA A 63 24.73 5.07 17.54
C ALA A 63 24.93 6.62 17.41
N SER A 64 23.95 7.28 16.75
CA SER A 64 23.15 8.51 17.10
C SER A 64 23.82 9.82 17.61
N PRO A 65 23.20 11.05 17.56
CA PRO A 65 21.94 11.50 16.95
C PRO A 65 22.02 12.80 16.09
N ALA A 66 20.91 13.11 15.40
CA ALA A 66 20.40 14.45 15.02
C ALA A 66 21.12 15.35 13.98
N SER A 67 20.33 15.65 12.94
CA SER A 67 20.12 16.97 12.31
C SER A 67 21.11 17.49 11.26
N GLN A 68 20.55 17.64 10.04
CA GLN A 68 20.72 18.68 9.00
C GLN A 68 20.81 17.98 7.63
N GLY A 69 20.07 18.31 6.57
CA GLY A 69 19.09 19.33 6.26
C GLY A 69 18.99 19.45 4.72
N SER A 70 17.76 19.60 4.22
CA SER A 70 17.35 20.20 2.94
C SER A 70 17.74 19.59 1.58
N GLY A 71 16.70 19.37 0.77
CA GLY A 71 16.76 19.03 -0.65
C GLY A 71 15.35 18.91 -1.23
N SER A 72 14.66 20.04 -1.33
CA SER A 72 13.35 20.21 -1.96
C SER A 72 13.31 19.64 -3.38
N ASN A 73 12.24 18.91 -3.72
CA ASN A 73 11.68 18.96 -5.06
C ASN A 73 10.15 19.00 -4.97
N ALA A 74 9.64 20.21 -5.16
CA ALA A 74 8.29 20.46 -5.61
C ALA A 74 8.22 20.21 -7.12
N GLY A 75 7.11 19.61 -7.57
CA GLY A 75 6.85 19.30 -8.98
C GLY A 75 6.59 17.81 -9.15
N SER A 76 5.43 17.32 -9.58
CA SER A 76 4.44 17.95 -10.43
C SER A 76 3.07 17.34 -10.20
N LYS A 77 2.05 18.21 -10.30
CA LYS A 77 0.65 17.88 -10.53
C LYS A 77 0.51 16.70 -11.52
N SER A 78 -0.30 15.70 -11.17
CA SER A 78 -1.05 14.93 -12.17
C SER A 78 -2.52 14.94 -11.75
N ARG A 79 -3.19 16.03 -12.11
CA ARG A 79 -4.62 16.03 -12.39
C ARG A 79 -4.73 16.19 -13.89
N SER A 80 -5.09 15.12 -14.58
CA SER A 80 -5.61 15.12 -15.94
C SER A 80 -6.96 14.40 -15.81
N GLU A 81 -8.02 15.14 -15.52
CA GLU A 81 -8.83 15.90 -16.47
C GLU A 81 -9.52 14.97 -17.47
N THR A 82 -10.80 14.78 -17.18
CA THR A 82 -11.91 14.33 -18.02
C THR A 82 -11.75 14.68 -19.50
N ALA A 83 -11.85 13.67 -20.36
CA ALA A 83 -12.47 13.79 -21.68
C ALA A 83 -12.77 12.37 -22.21
N ALA A 84 -14.05 11.97 -22.23
CA ALA A 84 -14.52 10.90 -23.08
C ALA A 84 -15.65 11.47 -23.96
N PRO A 85 -15.49 11.46 -25.30
CA PRO A 85 -16.38 12.15 -26.20
C PRO A 85 -17.71 11.42 -26.42
N GLU A 86 -18.71 12.26 -26.68
CA GLU A 86 -20.08 11.97 -27.04
C GLU A 86 -20.14 11.15 -28.34
N ALA A 87 -20.73 9.96 -28.28
CA ALA A 87 -21.14 9.21 -29.47
C ALA A 87 -22.67 9.11 -29.48
N LYS A 88 -23.28 9.98 -30.27
CA LYS A 88 -24.70 10.00 -30.60
C LYS A 88 -24.98 8.90 -31.64
N ALA A 89 -25.78 7.90 -31.29
CA ALA A 89 -26.43 7.03 -32.27
C ALA A 89 -27.86 6.69 -31.84
N THR A 90 -28.80 7.36 -32.52
CA THR A 90 -30.22 7.06 -32.64
C THR A 90 -30.45 5.63 -33.13
N GLY A 91 -31.46 4.93 -32.59
CA GLY A 91 -31.92 3.65 -33.14
C GLY A 91 -33.15 3.07 -32.43
N THR A 92 -34.32 3.61 -32.75
CA THR A 92 -35.65 3.03 -32.51
C THR A 92 -35.76 1.60 -33.06
N GLY A 93 -36.40 0.68 -32.32
CA GLY A 93 -36.83 -0.60 -32.91
C GLY A 93 -37.49 -1.56 -31.92
N ALA A 94 -38.81 -1.70 -32.05
CA ALA A 94 -39.69 -2.59 -31.30
C ALA A 94 -39.44 -4.08 -31.61
N GLY A 95 -39.89 -4.97 -30.72
CA GLY A 95 -39.85 -6.41 -30.97
C GLY A 95 -40.46 -7.25 -29.85
N THR A 96 -41.77 -7.37 -29.89
CA THR A 96 -42.61 -8.26 -29.08
C THR A 96 -42.29 -9.74 -29.32
N GLY A 97 -42.24 -10.52 -28.22
CA GLY A 97 -42.73 -11.91 -28.14
C GLY A 97 -42.06 -13.00 -28.99
N SER A 98 -41.63 -14.09 -28.34
CA SER A 98 -41.77 -15.45 -28.87
C SER A 98 -41.63 -16.49 -27.77
N VAL A 99 -42.55 -17.45 -27.82
CA VAL A 99 -42.78 -18.56 -26.90
C VAL A 99 -41.87 -19.76 -27.17
N GLY A 100 -41.52 -20.48 -26.09
CA GLY A 100 -41.40 -21.94 -25.98
C GLY A 100 -40.48 -22.74 -26.93
N SER A 101 -39.59 -23.57 -26.37
CA SER A 101 -39.80 -25.03 -26.32
C SER A 101 -38.51 -25.83 -26.05
N LYS A 102 -38.66 -26.77 -25.10
CA LYS A 102 -38.01 -28.09 -24.98
C LYS A 102 -36.51 -28.16 -24.71
N VAL A 103 -36.17 -28.52 -23.47
CA VAL A 103 -34.99 -29.33 -23.14
C VAL A 103 -35.47 -30.70 -22.67
N ASN A 104 -34.82 -31.72 -23.22
CA ASN A 104 -35.07 -33.15 -23.12
C ASN A 104 -34.67 -33.67 -21.71
N GLY A 105 -35.54 -34.45 -21.07
CA GLY A 105 -35.24 -35.21 -19.86
C GLY A 105 -35.51 -36.69 -20.11
N SER A 106 -34.47 -37.52 -20.00
CA SER A 106 -34.52 -38.98 -20.04
C SER A 106 -35.24 -39.56 -18.83
N GLN A 107 -36.27 -40.37 -19.08
CA GLN A 107 -36.48 -41.74 -18.57
C GLN A 107 -37.76 -42.31 -19.17
#